data_AF-A0A4U1CSX2-F1
#
_entry.id   AF-A0A4U1CSX2-F1
#
_cell.length_a   1.000
_cell.length_b   1.000
_cell.length_c   1.000
_cell.angle_alpha   90.00
_cell.angle_beta   90.00
_cell.angle_gamma   90.00
#
_symmetry.space_group_name_H-M   'P 1'
#
loop_
_entity.id
_entity.type
_entity.pdbx_description
1 polymer ?
#
loop_
_entity_poly.entity_id
_entity_poly.type
_entity_poly.pdbx_seq_one_letter_code
_entity_poly.pdbx_strand_id
1 'polypeptide(L)'
;MTIEKHNQQQNKAKKNILAHVLLILSLGIFLAGTYYSGYKLYTLSNEQEQIATDYATVNSITFGVFSVDLWRDKIAHIVTKEIKGFKITSEQKKEIRIEIETQLHAMINQVTKEITKPQKGLGNKLKKFAFKQFVNPKELHDQVPSFATTIVNRITSTKATNKLKNIATNKLDKLADQTFDSTKVAIYQVTKQLYSRYYVNNQQAFNKHIETRLSNIRKVTYNYAYAMLGCVAMAFIAWLILRKKTYLHNTLFIMSLLFALALLATGVTVSIIEVDARLSSLEFLMMGEKVVFENQVLFFQSKSVLGIGEVLIQQPKPDAITVGIIIILFVIILPILRITARGIHMLCKPPIAENAITKYLAFESGKWDMADVMVVGILMTYIGLNGILKSQLSGLNMKDEFLTTATVNYTSLQPGFIIFVGYVTFAFFLSYMLKKVTCSTK
;
A
#
# COMPACT_ATOMS: atom_id res chain seq x y z
N MET A 1 65.87 -37.19 25.46
CA MET A 1 64.41 -37.35 25.63
C MET A 1 63.66 -36.10 26.12
N THR A 2 64.25 -35.25 26.97
CA THR A 2 63.57 -34.05 27.53
C THR A 2 63.44 -32.89 26.53
N ILE A 3 64.44 -32.68 25.67
CA ILE A 3 64.46 -31.59 24.67
C ILE A 3 63.47 -31.85 23.51
N GLU A 4 63.34 -33.10 23.05
CA GLU A 4 62.36 -33.48 22.02
C GLU A 4 60.91 -33.31 22.49
N LYS A 5 60.60 -33.65 23.75
CA LYS A 5 59.26 -33.41 24.33
C LYS A 5 58.93 -31.92 24.43
N HIS A 6 59.91 -31.08 24.75
CA HIS A 6 59.72 -29.63 24.83
C HIS A 6 59.52 -28.99 23.45
N ASN A 7 60.29 -29.43 22.44
CA ASN A 7 60.09 -29.02 21.04
C ASN A 7 58.75 -29.51 20.48
N GLN A 8 58.31 -30.73 20.80
CA GLN A 8 57.00 -31.24 20.40
C GLN A 8 55.84 -30.48 21.07
N GLN A 9 55.96 -30.07 22.34
CA GLN A 9 54.97 -29.23 23.02
C GLN A 9 54.90 -27.81 22.45
N GLN A 10 56.04 -27.16 22.19
CA GLN A 10 56.07 -25.85 21.54
C GLN A 10 55.49 -25.88 20.12
N ASN A 11 55.78 -26.94 19.34
CA ASN A 11 55.26 -27.07 17.98
C ASN A 11 53.75 -27.33 17.97
N LYS A 12 53.23 -28.08 18.96
CA LYS A 12 51.78 -28.27 19.17
C LYS A 12 51.07 -26.98 19.59
N ALA A 13 51.69 -26.17 20.46
CA ALA A 13 51.17 -24.85 20.85
C ALA A 13 51.14 -23.87 19.67
N LYS A 14 52.23 -23.77 18.88
CA LYS A 14 52.27 -22.96 17.65
C LYS A 14 51.21 -23.40 16.63
N LYS A 15 51.03 -24.71 16.43
CA LYS A 15 50.01 -25.27 15.53
C LYS A 15 48.58 -24.97 15.99
N ASN A 16 48.33 -24.94 17.30
CA ASN A 16 47.04 -24.56 17.87
C ASN A 16 46.75 -23.06 17.71
N ILE A 17 47.74 -22.19 17.93
CA ILE A 17 47.61 -20.73 17.73
C ILE A 17 47.32 -20.44 16.25
N LEU A 18 48.06 -21.06 15.33
CA LEU A 18 47.85 -20.89 13.90
C LEU A 18 46.46 -21.35 13.46
N ALA A 19 45.95 -22.44 14.04
CA ALA A 19 44.58 -22.91 13.79
C ALA A 19 43.50 -21.93 14.30
N HIS A 20 43.71 -21.27 15.44
CA HIS A 20 42.80 -20.22 15.92
C HIS A 20 42.81 -18.99 15.00
N VAL A 21 43.99 -18.53 14.58
CA VAL A 21 44.13 -17.37 13.70
C VAL A 21 43.46 -17.62 12.35
N LEU A 22 43.69 -18.80 11.74
CA LEU A 22 43.02 -19.18 10.49
C LEU A 22 41.51 -19.25 10.63
N LEU A 23 41.01 -19.79 11.75
CA LEU A 23 39.57 -19.87 12.00
C LEU A 23 38.94 -18.49 12.18
N ILE A 24 39.59 -17.60 12.92
CA ILE A 24 39.14 -16.21 13.12
C ILE A 24 39.13 -15.47 11.79
N LEU A 25 40.17 -15.61 10.96
CA LEU A 25 40.23 -14.98 9.66
C LEU A 25 39.12 -15.49 8.73
N SER A 26 38.94 -16.81 8.65
CA SER A 26 37.92 -17.42 7.80
C SER A 26 36.51 -17.00 8.23
N LEU A 27 36.17 -17.16 9.51
CA LEU A 27 34.86 -16.74 10.02
C LEU A 27 34.68 -15.23 10.03
N GLY A 28 35.76 -14.46 10.20
CA GLY A 28 35.76 -13.01 10.14
C GLY A 28 35.37 -12.47 8.76
N ILE A 29 35.82 -13.12 7.68
CA ILE A 29 35.40 -12.78 6.31
C ILE A 29 33.90 -13.03 6.14
N PHE A 30 33.40 -14.18 6.58
CA PHE A 30 31.95 -14.48 6.52
C PHE A 30 31.15 -13.52 7.41
N LEU A 31 31.67 -13.14 8.57
CA LEU A 31 31.03 -12.22 9.50
C LEU A 31 30.93 -10.82 8.87
N ALA A 32 32.01 -10.31 8.28
CA ALA A 32 32.00 -9.06 7.54
C ALA A 32 30.97 -9.10 6.39
N GLY A 33 30.90 -10.22 5.66
CA GLY A 33 29.87 -10.46 4.66
C GLY A 33 28.44 -10.40 5.22
N THR A 34 28.19 -10.95 6.41
CA THR A 34 26.87 -10.87 7.07
C THR A 34 26.51 -9.47 7.52
N TYR A 35 27.45 -8.71 8.10
CA TYR A 35 27.18 -7.32 8.49
C TYR A 35 26.96 -6.43 7.27
N TYR A 36 27.74 -6.61 6.21
CA TYR A 36 27.55 -5.89 4.95
C TYR A 36 26.18 -6.21 4.33
N SER A 37 25.83 -7.49 4.26
CA SER A 37 24.52 -7.93 3.74
C SER A 37 23.38 -7.39 4.61
N GLY A 38 23.51 -7.44 5.94
CA GLY A 38 22.54 -6.89 6.89
C GLY A 38 22.34 -5.38 6.73
N TYR A 39 23.42 -4.62 6.59
CA TYR A 39 23.35 -3.19 6.30
C TYR A 39 22.66 -2.90 4.97
N LYS A 40 23.02 -3.63 3.91
CA LYS A 40 22.36 -3.49 2.60
C LYS A 40 20.87 -3.83 2.67
N LEU A 41 20.51 -4.91 3.36
CA LEU A 41 19.12 -5.30 3.58
C LEU A 41 18.34 -4.22 4.32
N TYR A 42 18.89 -3.64 5.38
CA TYR A 42 18.27 -2.52 6.10
C TYR A 42 18.02 -1.33 5.18
N THR A 43 19.03 -0.90 4.42
CA THR A 43 18.90 0.25 3.50
C THR A 43 17.87 0.01 2.39
N LEU A 44 17.90 -1.18 1.78
CA LEU A 44 16.98 -1.55 0.70
C LEU A 44 15.55 -1.75 1.21
N SER A 45 15.38 -2.29 2.41
CA SER A 45 14.06 -2.47 3.04
C SER A 45 13.41 -1.13 3.34
N ASN A 46 14.16 -0.17 3.89
CA ASN A 46 13.64 1.17 4.14
C ASN A 46 13.31 1.91 2.84
N GLU A 47 14.15 1.76 1.81
CA GLU A 47 13.86 2.32 0.48
C GLU A 47 12.59 1.70 -0.12
N GLN A 48 12.43 0.37 -0.02
CA GLN A 48 11.24 -0.34 -0.47
C GLN A 48 9.99 0.13 0.28
N GLU A 49 10.05 0.24 1.61
CA GLU A 49 8.92 0.72 2.43
C GLU A 49 8.50 2.13 2.02
N GLN A 50 9.44 3.06 1.84
CA GLN A 50 9.14 4.42 1.42
C GLN A 50 8.53 4.46 0.03
N ILE A 51 9.14 3.77 -0.94
CA ILE A 51 8.67 3.77 -2.33
C ILE A 51 7.28 3.13 -2.44
N ALA A 52 7.05 2.02 -1.75
CA ALA A 52 5.76 1.34 -1.78
C ALA A 52 4.67 2.15 -1.05
N THR A 53 5.03 2.88 0.01
CA THR A 53 4.11 3.81 0.69
C THR A 53 3.76 5.01 -0.21
N ASP A 54 4.75 5.59 -0.89
CA ASP A 54 4.53 6.67 -1.86
C ASP A 54 3.61 6.19 -3.01
N TYR A 55 3.85 4.98 -3.52
CA TYR A 55 3.01 4.35 -4.53
C TYR A 55 1.56 4.15 -4.05
N ALA A 56 1.40 3.62 -2.84
CA ALA A 56 0.09 3.37 -2.24
C ALA A 56 -0.67 4.67 -1.96
N THR A 57 0.05 5.74 -1.63
CA THR A 57 -0.52 7.07 -1.42
C THR A 57 -1.09 7.63 -2.72
N VAL A 58 -0.28 7.66 -3.79
CA VAL A 58 -0.72 8.15 -5.13
C VAL A 58 -1.88 7.34 -5.68
N ASN A 59 -1.82 6.02 -5.54
CA ASN A 59 -2.86 5.12 -6.05
C ASN A 59 -3.94 4.80 -5.00
N SER A 60 -4.04 5.58 -3.92
CA SER A 60 -5.03 5.32 -2.87
C SER A 60 -6.45 5.50 -3.39
N ILE A 61 -7.39 4.72 -2.85
CA ILE A 61 -8.81 4.86 -3.16
C ILE A 61 -9.34 6.28 -2.85
N THR A 62 -8.75 6.94 -1.85
CA THR A 62 -9.02 8.34 -1.49
C THR A 62 -8.74 9.29 -2.66
N PHE A 63 -7.61 9.08 -3.35
CA PHE A 63 -7.20 9.92 -4.47
C PHE A 63 -7.83 9.48 -5.80
N GLY A 64 -8.35 8.25 -5.87
CA GLY A 64 -9.05 7.70 -7.02
C GLY A 64 -10.58 7.74 -6.91
N VAL A 65 -11.19 6.63 -6.48
CA VAL A 65 -12.67 6.47 -6.47
C VAL A 65 -13.37 7.49 -5.58
N PHE A 66 -12.76 7.92 -4.47
CA PHE A 66 -13.36 8.93 -3.58
C PHE A 66 -13.01 10.36 -3.97
N SER A 67 -12.28 10.57 -5.07
CA SER A 67 -11.93 11.90 -5.56
C SER A 67 -13.05 12.50 -6.42
N VAL A 68 -13.69 13.55 -5.90
CA VAL A 68 -14.74 14.31 -6.60
C VAL A 68 -14.20 14.95 -7.88
N ASP A 69 -12.93 15.37 -7.90
CA ASP A 69 -12.30 15.93 -9.10
C ASP A 69 -12.20 14.90 -10.22
N LEU A 70 -11.78 13.66 -9.91
CA LEU A 70 -11.71 12.59 -10.91
C LEU A 70 -13.10 12.22 -11.44
N TRP A 71 -14.12 12.23 -10.57
CA TRP A 71 -15.50 12.07 -10.98
C TRP A 71 -15.99 13.22 -11.86
N ARG A 72 -15.69 14.48 -11.49
CA ARG A 72 -16.01 15.66 -12.31
C ARG A 72 -15.41 15.51 -13.70
N ASP A 73 -14.12 15.19 -13.79
CA ASP A 73 -13.42 15.11 -15.07
C ASP A 73 -13.95 13.96 -15.94
N LYS A 74 -14.20 12.78 -15.34
CA LYS A 74 -14.82 11.63 -16.03
C LYS A 74 -16.26 11.93 -16.48
N ILE A 75 -17.11 12.49 -15.61
CA ILE A 75 -18.49 12.85 -15.95
C ILE A 75 -18.53 13.97 -17.01
N ALA A 76 -17.70 15.01 -16.87
CA ALA A 76 -17.62 16.09 -17.84
C ALA A 76 -17.20 15.58 -19.22
N HIS A 77 -16.30 14.61 -19.28
CA HIS A 77 -15.90 13.94 -20.51
C HIS A 77 -17.07 13.17 -21.14
N ILE A 78 -17.76 12.32 -20.37
CA ILE A 78 -18.92 11.53 -20.82
C ILE A 78 -20.02 12.47 -21.33
N VAL A 79 -20.42 13.45 -20.51
CA VAL A 79 -21.45 14.44 -20.86
C VAL A 79 -21.06 15.24 -22.10
N THR A 80 -19.79 15.63 -22.24
CA THR A 80 -19.32 16.32 -23.45
C THR A 80 -19.41 15.45 -24.70
N LYS A 81 -19.12 14.14 -24.57
CA LYS A 81 -19.19 13.19 -25.67
C LYS A 81 -20.64 12.88 -26.06
N GLU A 82 -21.52 12.63 -25.09
CA GLU A 82 -22.95 12.43 -25.32
C GLU A 82 -23.64 13.67 -25.88
N ILE A 83 -23.34 14.88 -25.38
CA ILE A 83 -23.88 16.13 -25.94
C ILE A 83 -23.40 16.36 -27.39
N LYS A 84 -22.16 15.98 -27.74
CA LYS A 84 -21.69 16.00 -29.14
C LYS A 84 -22.41 14.96 -30.00
N GLY A 85 -22.79 13.83 -29.41
CA GLY A 85 -23.62 12.79 -30.00
C GLY A 85 -25.09 13.20 -30.20
N PHE A 86 -25.56 14.22 -29.48
CA PHE A 86 -26.91 14.77 -29.55
C PHE A 86 -27.16 15.55 -30.86
N LYS A 87 -27.15 14.84 -31.99
CA LYS A 87 -27.64 15.34 -33.28
C LYS A 87 -29.10 14.94 -33.42
N ILE A 88 -30.00 15.90 -33.22
CA ILE A 88 -31.43 15.70 -33.45
C ILE A 88 -31.63 15.31 -34.93
N THR A 89 -32.08 14.08 -35.14
CA THR A 89 -32.33 13.52 -36.48
C THR A 89 -33.43 14.29 -37.20
N SER A 90 -33.49 14.19 -38.53
CA SER A 90 -34.53 14.86 -39.31
C SER A 90 -35.95 14.42 -38.91
N GLU A 91 -36.12 13.17 -38.47
CA GLU A 91 -37.38 12.64 -37.95
C GLU A 91 -37.76 13.27 -36.60
N GLN A 92 -36.82 13.32 -35.65
CA GLN A 92 -37.05 13.98 -34.36
C GLN A 92 -37.32 15.48 -34.51
N LYS A 93 -36.69 16.17 -35.48
CA LYS A 93 -37.01 17.57 -35.79
C LYS A 93 -38.44 17.74 -36.25
N LYS A 94 -38.96 16.77 -37.01
CA LYS A 94 -40.34 16.78 -37.50
C LYS A 94 -41.32 16.53 -36.36
N GLU A 95 -41.03 15.59 -35.46
CA GLU A 95 -41.86 15.34 -34.27
C GLU A 95 -41.92 16.56 -33.33
N ILE A 96 -40.77 17.16 -33.02
CA ILE A 96 -40.70 18.37 -32.20
C ILE A 96 -41.48 19.52 -32.86
N ARG A 97 -41.41 19.63 -34.19
CA ARG A 97 -42.18 20.64 -34.93
C ARG A 97 -43.67 20.41 -34.78
N ILE A 98 -44.16 19.19 -34.95
CA ILE A 98 -45.58 18.84 -34.84
C ILE A 98 -46.09 19.14 -33.42
N GLU A 99 -45.32 18.82 -32.39
CA GLU A 99 -45.69 19.10 -31.00
C GLU A 99 -45.76 20.62 -30.73
N ILE A 100 -44.77 21.39 -31.20
CA ILE A 100 -44.77 22.86 -31.07
C ILE A 100 -45.94 23.48 -31.83
N GLU A 101 -46.23 23.02 -33.04
CA GLU A 101 -47.39 23.48 -33.81
C GLU A 101 -48.67 23.22 -33.03
N THR A 102 -48.85 22.00 -32.50
CA THR A 102 -50.03 21.61 -31.71
C THR A 102 -50.23 22.51 -30.49
N GLN A 103 -49.16 22.79 -29.73
CA GLN A 103 -49.22 23.66 -28.55
C GLN A 103 -49.52 25.12 -28.92
N LEU A 104 -48.91 25.64 -29.99
CA LEU A 104 -49.19 27.00 -30.48
C LEU A 104 -50.63 27.13 -30.97
N HIS A 105 -51.16 26.13 -31.70
CA HIS A 105 -52.56 26.07 -32.08
C HIS A 105 -53.48 26.03 -30.85
N ALA A 106 -53.14 25.23 -29.83
CA ALA A 106 -53.91 25.15 -28.59
C ALA A 106 -53.92 26.48 -27.82
N MET A 107 -52.78 27.16 -27.71
CA MET A 107 -52.69 28.48 -27.08
C MET A 107 -53.51 29.54 -27.84
N ILE A 108 -53.42 29.57 -29.18
CA ILE A 108 -54.23 30.50 -30.00
C ILE A 108 -55.71 30.22 -29.80
N ASN A 109 -56.12 28.94 -29.77
CA ASN A 109 -57.51 28.55 -29.53
C ASN A 109 -57.98 28.99 -28.13
N GLN A 110 -57.16 28.80 -27.09
CA GLN A 110 -57.49 29.20 -25.73
C GLN A 110 -57.62 30.72 -25.59
N VAL A 111 -56.64 31.48 -26.10
CA VAL A 111 -56.64 32.95 -26.08
C VAL A 111 -57.83 33.49 -26.87
N THR A 112 -58.08 32.94 -28.07
CA THR A 112 -59.22 33.34 -28.89
C THR A 112 -60.54 33.07 -28.16
N LYS A 113 -60.69 31.88 -27.55
CA LYS A 113 -61.88 31.49 -26.79
C LYS A 113 -62.09 32.36 -25.55
N GLU A 114 -61.04 32.71 -24.82
CA GLU A 114 -61.13 33.59 -23.64
C GLU A 114 -61.50 35.03 -23.99
N ILE A 115 -60.98 35.56 -25.08
CA ILE A 115 -61.27 36.92 -25.55
C ILE A 115 -62.65 37.00 -26.23
N THR A 116 -63.11 35.92 -26.89
CA THR A 116 -64.43 35.90 -27.55
C THR A 116 -65.59 35.54 -26.65
N LYS A 117 -65.35 34.96 -25.45
CA LYS A 117 -66.39 34.74 -24.42
C LYS A 117 -67.21 36.01 -24.16
N PRO A 118 -68.51 35.90 -23.85
CA PRO A 118 -69.34 37.06 -23.52
C PRO A 118 -68.86 37.69 -22.21
N GLN A 119 -68.26 38.88 -22.28
CA GLN A 119 -67.74 39.60 -21.12
C GLN A 119 -68.71 40.71 -20.67
N LYS A 120 -68.97 40.80 -19.36
CA LYS A 120 -69.75 41.89 -18.75
C LYS A 120 -68.82 43.09 -18.49
N GLY A 121 -69.23 44.30 -18.92
CA GLY A 121 -68.48 45.55 -18.76
C GLY A 121 -68.03 46.22 -20.07
N LEU A 122 -68.13 47.55 -20.15
CA LEU A 122 -67.83 48.36 -21.36
C LEU A 122 -66.35 48.28 -21.79
N GLY A 123 -65.40 48.32 -20.85
CA GLY A 123 -63.96 48.21 -21.17
C GLY A 123 -63.55 46.86 -21.78
N ASN A 124 -64.23 45.79 -21.38
CA ASN A 124 -63.99 44.45 -21.90
C ASN A 124 -64.56 44.25 -23.32
N LYS A 125 -65.65 44.94 -23.66
CA LYS A 125 -66.18 44.99 -25.03
C LYS A 125 -65.23 45.74 -25.98
N LEU A 126 -64.60 46.82 -25.51
CA LEU A 126 -63.58 47.55 -26.29
C LEU A 126 -62.35 46.68 -26.57
N LYS A 127 -61.89 45.88 -25.59
CA LYS A 127 -60.79 44.91 -25.78
C LYS A 127 -61.14 43.83 -26.82
N LYS A 128 -62.35 43.28 -26.76
CA LYS A 128 -62.83 42.31 -27.77
C LYS A 128 -62.96 42.92 -29.17
N PHE A 129 -63.40 44.17 -29.26
CA PHE A 129 -63.49 44.89 -30.54
C PHE A 129 -62.11 45.18 -31.13
N ALA A 130 -61.18 45.70 -30.31
CA ALA A 130 -59.79 45.91 -30.72
C ALA A 130 -59.13 44.60 -31.16
N PHE A 131 -59.29 43.50 -30.41
CA PHE A 131 -58.74 42.20 -30.80
C PHE A 131 -59.30 41.72 -32.14
N LYS A 132 -60.62 41.82 -32.37
CA LYS A 132 -61.22 41.43 -33.65
C LYS A 132 -60.78 42.28 -34.84
N GLN A 133 -60.47 43.56 -34.63
CA GLN A 133 -60.09 44.48 -35.70
C GLN A 133 -58.60 44.38 -36.06
N PHE A 134 -57.75 44.07 -35.08
CA PHE A 134 -56.30 44.04 -35.25
C PHE A 134 -55.71 42.61 -35.30
N VAL A 135 -56.47 41.57 -34.94
CA VAL A 135 -55.98 40.18 -34.86
C VAL A 135 -56.99 39.21 -35.48
N ASN A 136 -56.60 38.57 -36.58
CA ASN A 136 -57.37 37.49 -37.21
C ASN A 136 -56.87 36.12 -36.73
N PRO A 137 -57.69 35.33 -36.00
CA PRO A 137 -57.28 34.02 -35.50
C PRO A 137 -56.83 33.03 -36.58
N LYS A 138 -57.42 33.12 -37.78
CA LYS A 138 -57.01 32.27 -38.92
C LYS A 138 -55.59 32.61 -39.37
N GLU A 139 -55.31 33.91 -39.52
CA GLU A 139 -54.00 34.42 -39.92
C GLU A 139 -52.92 34.10 -38.89
N LEU A 140 -53.26 34.10 -37.59
CA LEU A 140 -52.37 33.63 -36.53
C LEU A 140 -52.05 32.13 -36.66
N HIS A 141 -53.05 31.29 -36.95
CA HIS A 141 -52.84 29.87 -37.19
C HIS A 141 -52.01 29.59 -38.44
N ASP A 142 -52.18 30.38 -39.50
CA ASP A 142 -51.42 30.24 -40.76
C ASP A 142 -49.92 30.55 -40.56
N GLN A 143 -49.57 31.36 -39.56
CA GLN A 143 -48.17 31.66 -39.22
C GLN A 143 -47.54 30.64 -38.27
N VAL A 144 -48.32 29.78 -37.60
CA VAL A 144 -47.83 28.77 -36.64
C VAL A 144 -46.75 27.87 -37.24
N PRO A 145 -46.88 27.32 -38.46
CA PRO A 145 -45.84 26.46 -39.03
C PRO A 145 -44.50 27.17 -39.26
N SER A 146 -44.53 28.46 -39.60
CA SER A 146 -43.34 29.30 -39.78
C SER A 146 -42.65 29.59 -38.44
N PHE A 147 -43.43 29.93 -37.41
CA PHE A 147 -42.93 30.12 -36.05
C PHE A 147 -42.36 28.83 -35.47
N ALA A 148 -43.06 27.70 -35.61
CA ALA A 148 -42.59 26.40 -35.17
C ALA A 148 -41.28 26.00 -35.85
N THR A 149 -41.16 26.21 -37.17
CA THR A 149 -39.91 25.97 -37.91
C THR A 149 -38.77 26.85 -37.40
N THR A 150 -39.04 28.13 -37.14
CA THR A 150 -38.05 29.07 -36.60
C THR A 150 -37.60 28.68 -35.19
N ILE A 151 -38.54 28.26 -34.34
CA ILE A 151 -38.26 27.78 -32.97
C ILE A 151 -37.41 26.52 -33.05
N VAL A 152 -37.80 25.52 -33.85
CA VAL A 152 -37.05 24.27 -34.05
C VAL A 152 -35.63 24.55 -34.56
N ASN A 153 -35.47 25.44 -35.55
CA ASN A 153 -34.16 25.80 -36.06
C ASN A 153 -33.31 26.53 -35.01
N ARG A 154 -33.93 27.35 -34.15
CA ARG A 154 -33.24 28.05 -33.07
C ARG A 154 -32.76 27.08 -31.98
N ILE A 155 -33.63 26.17 -31.52
CA ILE A 155 -33.33 25.21 -30.45
C ILE A 155 -32.36 24.10 -30.90
N THR A 156 -32.40 23.73 -32.18
CA THR A 156 -31.50 22.72 -32.76
C THR A 156 -30.21 23.33 -33.34
N SER A 157 -30.01 24.64 -33.22
CA SER A 157 -28.80 25.32 -33.71
C SER A 157 -27.57 24.97 -32.87
N THR A 158 -26.40 24.94 -33.51
CA THR A 158 -25.09 24.71 -32.86
C THR A 158 -24.86 25.65 -31.66
N LYS A 159 -25.39 26.88 -31.73
CA LYS A 159 -25.30 27.89 -30.67
C LYS A 159 -26.15 27.52 -29.44
N ALA A 160 -27.33 26.94 -29.63
CA ALA A 160 -28.20 26.50 -28.54
C ALA A 160 -27.62 25.26 -27.84
N THR A 161 -27.14 24.27 -28.59
CA THR A 161 -26.42 23.10 -28.04
C THR A 161 -25.16 23.50 -27.30
N ASN A 162 -24.37 24.45 -27.82
CA ASN A 162 -23.20 24.97 -27.11
C ASN A 162 -23.58 25.72 -25.82
N LYS A 163 -24.70 26.43 -25.81
CA LYS A 163 -25.21 27.10 -24.60
C LYS A 163 -25.66 26.09 -23.55
N LEU A 164 -26.36 25.02 -23.96
CA LEU A 164 -26.73 23.91 -23.08
C LEU A 164 -25.51 23.20 -22.51
N LYS A 165 -24.50 22.93 -23.36
CA LYS A 165 -23.21 22.38 -22.92
C LYS A 165 -22.58 23.25 -21.84
N ASN A 166 -22.45 24.56 -22.07
CA ASN A 166 -21.85 25.46 -21.10
C ASN A 166 -22.66 25.53 -19.79
N ILE A 167 -23.99 25.48 -19.86
CA ILE A 167 -24.83 25.45 -18.64
C ILE A 167 -24.61 24.15 -17.86
N ALA A 168 -24.57 23.00 -18.55
CA ALA A 168 -24.32 21.70 -17.93
C ALA A 168 -22.93 21.63 -17.29
N THR A 169 -21.88 22.03 -18.00
CA THR A 169 -20.50 22.09 -17.47
C THR A 169 -20.40 23.07 -16.30
N ASN A 170 -20.89 24.31 -16.43
CA ASN A 170 -20.82 25.29 -15.35
C ASN A 170 -21.62 24.87 -14.11
N LYS A 171 -22.74 24.14 -14.28
CA LYS A 171 -23.49 23.58 -13.15
C LYS A 171 -22.76 22.42 -12.50
N LEU A 172 -22.10 21.57 -13.28
CA LEU A 172 -21.24 20.51 -12.78
C LEU A 172 -20.05 21.09 -12.00
N ASP A 173 -19.41 22.13 -12.54
CA ASP A 173 -18.29 22.83 -11.90
C ASP A 173 -18.72 23.46 -10.58
N LYS A 174 -19.87 24.18 -10.56
CA LYS A 174 -20.43 24.73 -9.33
C LYS A 174 -20.75 23.65 -8.29
N LEU A 175 -21.28 22.50 -8.70
CA LEU A 175 -21.55 21.39 -7.77
C LEU A 175 -20.25 20.80 -7.23
N ALA A 176 -19.22 20.65 -8.07
CA ALA A 176 -17.91 20.19 -7.63
C ALA A 176 -17.28 21.17 -6.61
N ASP A 177 -17.27 22.47 -6.93
CA ASP A 177 -16.71 23.53 -6.09
C ASP A 177 -17.48 23.69 -4.76
N GLN A 178 -18.81 23.52 -4.78
CA GLN A 178 -19.64 23.59 -3.56
C GLN A 178 -19.51 22.36 -2.66
N THR A 179 -19.08 21.22 -3.20
CA THR A 179 -19.05 19.96 -2.45
C THR A 179 -17.70 19.73 -1.76
N PHE A 180 -16.58 20.29 -2.24
CA PHE A 180 -15.25 20.12 -1.63
C PHE A 180 -14.23 21.21 -2.04
N ASP A 181 -13.64 21.95 -1.07
CA ASP A 181 -12.61 22.98 -1.35
C ASP A 181 -11.21 22.66 -0.74
N SER A 182 -11.11 21.72 0.22
CA SER A 182 -9.85 21.43 0.95
C SER A 182 -9.04 20.23 0.44
N THR A 183 -9.68 19.23 -0.16
CA THR A 183 -9.03 17.97 -0.55
C THR A 183 -8.23 18.10 -1.85
N LYS A 184 -8.69 18.93 -2.81
CA LYS A 184 -8.01 19.16 -4.09
C LYS A 184 -6.60 19.71 -3.92
N VAL A 185 -6.45 20.69 -3.02
CA VAL A 185 -5.14 21.30 -2.71
C VAL A 185 -4.21 20.26 -2.10
N ALA A 186 -4.70 19.48 -1.13
CA ALA A 186 -3.90 18.44 -0.48
C ALA A 186 -3.49 17.32 -1.46
N ILE A 187 -4.41 16.79 -2.26
CA ILE A 187 -4.14 15.75 -3.26
C ILE A 187 -3.14 16.25 -4.31
N TYR A 188 -3.36 17.45 -4.84
CA TYR A 188 -2.49 18.02 -5.85
C TYR A 188 -1.09 18.31 -5.30
N GLN A 189 -0.98 18.86 -4.08
CA GLN A 189 0.30 19.12 -3.45
C GLN A 189 1.08 17.83 -3.18
N VAL A 190 0.43 16.81 -2.61
CA VAL A 190 1.05 15.50 -2.36
C VAL A 190 1.48 14.84 -3.67
N THR A 191 0.61 14.82 -4.67
CA THR A 191 0.91 14.21 -5.98
C THR A 191 2.03 14.95 -6.71
N LYS A 192 2.02 16.29 -6.72
CA LYS A 192 3.06 17.11 -7.34
C LYS A 192 4.40 16.96 -6.63
N GLN A 193 4.40 16.92 -5.29
CA GLN A 193 5.60 16.67 -4.51
C GLN A 193 6.19 15.30 -4.84
N LEU A 194 5.37 14.25 -4.89
CA LEU A 194 5.83 12.90 -5.25
C LEU A 194 6.31 12.82 -6.70
N TYR A 195 5.58 13.39 -7.65
CA TYR A 195 5.98 13.44 -9.06
C TYR A 195 7.32 14.16 -9.27
N SER A 196 7.55 15.26 -8.54
CA SER A 196 8.85 15.94 -8.55
C SER A 196 9.98 15.12 -7.92
N ARG A 197 9.70 14.38 -6.83
CA ARG A 197 10.67 13.52 -6.14
C ARG A 197 11.18 12.39 -7.04
N TYR A 198 10.31 11.86 -7.90
CA TYR A 198 10.64 10.76 -8.80
C TYR A 198 10.90 11.20 -10.26
N TYR A 199 10.91 12.52 -10.54
CA TYR A 199 11.13 13.09 -11.87
C TYR A 199 10.15 12.56 -12.94
N VAL A 200 8.87 12.48 -12.60
CA VAL A 200 7.82 11.94 -13.48
C VAL A 200 6.69 12.92 -13.66
N ASN A 201 6.14 12.99 -14.88
CA ASN A 201 5.12 13.98 -15.24
C ASN A 201 3.70 13.41 -15.33
N ASN A 202 3.56 12.08 -15.28
CA ASN A 202 2.29 11.38 -15.48
C ASN A 202 2.17 10.18 -14.53
N GLN A 203 0.96 9.90 -14.06
CA GLN A 203 0.62 8.75 -13.20
C GLN A 203 1.04 7.42 -13.80
N GLN A 204 0.85 7.21 -15.11
CA GLN A 204 1.25 5.95 -15.78
C GLN A 204 2.78 5.78 -15.79
N ALA A 205 3.51 6.86 -16.08
CA ALA A 205 4.97 6.84 -16.06
C ALA A 205 5.49 6.64 -14.62
N PHE A 206 4.81 7.23 -13.63
CA PHE A 206 5.11 7.04 -12.21
C PHE A 206 4.94 5.58 -11.82
N ASN A 207 3.77 4.98 -12.09
CA ASN A 207 3.49 3.58 -11.77
C ASN A 207 4.53 2.64 -12.41
N LYS A 208 4.84 2.82 -13.70
CA LYS A 208 5.85 2.00 -14.39
C LYS A 208 7.26 2.15 -13.81
N HIS A 209 7.65 3.37 -13.45
CA HIS A 209 8.96 3.64 -12.84
C HIS A 209 9.07 2.96 -11.47
N ILE A 210 8.03 3.10 -10.63
CA ILE A 210 8.00 2.53 -9.29
C ILE A 210 7.92 1.00 -9.32
N GLU A 211 7.08 0.41 -10.17
CA GLU A 211 6.97 -1.05 -10.31
C GLU A 211 8.30 -1.69 -10.74
N THR A 212 9.00 -1.06 -11.69
CA THR A 212 10.32 -1.52 -12.13
C THR A 212 11.35 -1.45 -11.00
N ARG A 213 11.34 -0.35 -10.24
CA ARG A 213 12.25 -0.14 -9.12
C ARG A 213 11.97 -1.11 -7.97
N LEU A 214 10.71 -1.31 -7.60
CA LEU A 214 10.29 -2.26 -6.57
C LEU A 214 10.64 -3.71 -6.95
N SER A 215 10.44 -4.10 -8.21
CA SER A 215 10.81 -5.44 -8.70
C SER A 215 12.32 -5.69 -8.61
N ASN A 216 13.13 -4.70 -8.98
CA ASN A 216 14.58 -4.78 -8.87
C ASN A 216 15.05 -4.82 -7.42
N ILE A 217 14.53 -3.94 -6.56
CA ILE A 217 14.84 -3.92 -5.13
C ILE A 217 14.48 -5.27 -4.52
N ARG A 218 13.30 -5.81 -4.80
CA ARG A 218 12.87 -7.12 -4.28
C ARG A 218 13.85 -8.23 -4.65
N LYS A 219 14.29 -8.34 -5.91
CA LYS A 219 15.29 -9.33 -6.32
C LYS A 219 16.60 -9.19 -5.56
N VAL A 220 17.10 -7.95 -5.44
CA VAL A 220 18.37 -7.66 -4.75
C VAL A 220 18.26 -7.94 -3.26
N THR A 221 17.16 -7.56 -2.61
CA THR A 221 16.90 -7.82 -1.18
C THR A 221 16.87 -9.32 -0.91
N TYR A 222 16.16 -10.13 -1.72
CA TYR A 222 16.15 -11.59 -1.54
C TYR A 222 17.53 -12.22 -1.76
N ASN A 223 18.31 -11.74 -2.74
CA ASN A 223 19.68 -12.22 -2.95
C ASN A 223 20.58 -11.94 -1.75
N TYR A 224 20.53 -10.74 -1.17
CA TYR A 224 21.29 -10.42 0.04
C TYR A 224 20.80 -11.21 1.27
N ALA A 225 19.50 -11.49 1.38
CA ALA A 225 18.96 -12.31 2.46
C ALA A 225 19.49 -13.75 2.38
N TYR A 226 19.48 -14.35 1.18
CA TYR A 226 20.07 -15.67 0.98
C TYR A 226 21.59 -15.70 1.15
N ALA A 227 22.30 -14.65 0.72
CA ALA A 227 23.73 -14.52 0.96
C ALA A 227 24.06 -14.47 2.46
N MET A 228 23.29 -13.69 3.23
CA MET A 228 23.43 -13.59 4.69
C MET A 228 23.19 -14.95 5.37
N LEU A 229 22.10 -15.64 5.01
CA LEU A 229 21.80 -16.98 5.53
C LEU A 229 22.85 -18.00 5.11
N GLY A 230 23.39 -17.90 3.89
CA GLY A 230 24.49 -18.73 3.40
C GLY A 230 25.76 -18.59 4.25
N CYS A 231 26.15 -17.35 4.60
CA CYS A 231 27.28 -17.12 5.50
C CYS A 231 27.06 -17.72 6.90
N VAL A 232 25.84 -17.66 7.44
CA VAL A 232 25.51 -18.28 8.73
C VAL A 232 25.49 -19.81 8.63
N ALA A 233 24.98 -20.36 7.52
CA ALA A 233 25.05 -21.79 7.25
C ALA A 233 26.50 -22.29 7.18
N MET A 234 27.42 -21.49 6.63
CA MET A 234 28.86 -21.80 6.67
C MET A 234 29.41 -21.84 8.10
N ALA A 235 28.99 -20.92 8.98
CA ALA A 235 29.35 -20.97 10.40
C ALA A 235 28.80 -22.24 11.08
N PHE A 236 27.58 -22.67 10.73
CA PHE A 236 26.99 -23.92 11.19
C PHE A 236 27.77 -25.16 10.72
N ILE A 237 28.14 -25.21 9.44
CA ILE A 237 28.95 -26.29 8.86
C ILE A 237 30.34 -26.35 9.52
N ALA A 238 30.96 -25.19 9.76
CA ALA A 238 32.22 -25.12 10.50
C ALA A 238 32.10 -25.75 11.89
N TRP A 239 30.97 -25.54 12.57
CA TRP A 239 30.68 -26.17 13.86
C TRP A 239 30.61 -27.70 13.76
N LEU A 240 29.94 -28.23 12.73
CA LEU A 240 29.83 -29.69 12.51
C LEU A 240 31.18 -30.35 12.24
N ILE A 241 32.01 -29.75 11.38
CA ILE A 241 33.33 -30.28 11.02
C ILE A 241 34.30 -30.23 12.21
N LEU A 242 34.27 -29.15 12.98
CA LEU A 242 35.20 -28.90 14.07
C LEU A 242 34.70 -29.43 15.43
N ARG A 243 33.56 -30.15 15.45
CA ARG A 243 32.96 -30.71 16.67
C ARG A 243 33.92 -31.55 17.50
N LYS A 244 34.87 -32.27 16.88
CA LYS A 244 35.86 -33.12 17.58
C LYS A 244 37.05 -32.35 18.17
N LYS A 245 37.26 -31.07 17.82
CA LYS A 245 38.41 -30.25 18.25
C LYS A 245 38.02 -29.32 19.40
N THR A 246 38.07 -29.84 20.63
CA THR A 246 37.66 -29.13 21.86
C THR A 246 38.41 -27.82 22.11
N TYR A 247 39.68 -27.73 21.72
CA TYR A 247 40.47 -26.51 21.89
C TYR A 247 39.94 -25.30 21.07
N LEU A 248 39.15 -25.53 20.02
CA LEU A 248 38.65 -24.49 19.11
C LEU A 248 37.22 -24.02 19.43
N HIS A 249 36.55 -24.66 20.40
CA HIS A 249 35.13 -24.42 20.72
C HIS A 249 34.87 -22.99 21.22
N ASN A 250 35.75 -22.42 22.04
CA ASN A 250 35.56 -21.05 22.55
C ASN A 250 35.55 -20.03 21.41
N THR A 251 36.51 -20.09 20.49
CA THR A 251 36.56 -19.16 19.35
C THR A 251 35.35 -19.32 18.43
N LEU A 252 34.96 -20.57 18.13
CA LEU A 252 33.78 -20.86 17.31
C LEU A 252 32.50 -20.31 17.92
N PHE A 253 32.33 -20.45 19.23
CA PHE A 253 31.12 -20.02 19.92
C PHE A 253 31.04 -18.48 20.01
N ILE A 254 32.14 -17.77 20.27
CA ILE A 254 32.15 -16.28 20.23
C ILE A 254 31.78 -15.77 18.84
N MET A 255 32.41 -16.32 17.79
CA MET A 255 32.09 -15.93 16.42
C MET A 255 30.62 -16.19 16.08
N SER A 256 30.09 -17.33 16.53
CA SER A 256 28.68 -17.65 16.36
C SER A 256 27.74 -16.70 17.12
N LEU A 257 28.12 -16.19 18.29
CA LEU A 257 27.35 -15.16 18.99
C LEU A 257 27.28 -13.85 18.16
N LEU A 258 28.37 -13.47 17.49
CA LEU A 258 28.38 -12.30 16.61
C LEU A 258 27.49 -12.49 15.38
N PHE A 259 27.48 -13.68 14.77
CA PHE A 259 26.53 -14.01 13.70
C PHE A 259 25.08 -13.95 14.18
N ALA A 260 24.79 -14.46 15.38
CA ALA A 260 23.45 -14.40 15.98
C ALA A 260 23.00 -12.95 16.24
N LEU A 261 23.91 -12.09 16.71
CA LEU A 261 23.64 -10.67 16.91
C LEU A 261 23.33 -9.97 15.59
N ALA A 262 24.12 -10.24 14.53
CA ALA A 262 23.90 -9.66 13.20
C ALA A 262 22.56 -10.08 12.61
N LEU A 263 22.19 -11.36 12.74
CA LEU A 263 20.89 -11.89 12.31
C LEU A 263 19.73 -11.28 13.10
N LEU A 264 19.85 -11.15 14.42
CA LEU A 264 18.82 -10.53 15.26
C LEU A 264 18.60 -9.07 14.87
N ALA A 265 19.68 -8.29 14.79
CA ALA A 265 19.62 -6.87 14.44
C ALA A 265 18.97 -6.68 13.07
N THR A 266 19.35 -7.49 12.07
CA THR A 266 18.78 -7.41 10.72
C THR A 266 17.34 -7.90 10.68
N GLY A 267 17.04 -9.04 11.31
CA GLY A 267 15.70 -9.64 11.32
C GLY A 267 14.65 -8.77 12.02
N VAL A 268 15.06 -7.98 13.03
CA VAL A 268 14.16 -7.08 13.75
C VAL A 268 13.94 -5.74 13.04
N THR A 269 14.92 -5.27 12.27
CA THR A 269 14.89 -3.94 11.61
C THR A 269 14.35 -3.98 10.19
N VAL A 270 14.59 -5.06 9.44
CA VAL A 270 14.06 -5.26 8.08
C VAL A 270 12.57 -5.57 8.14
N SER A 271 11.81 -5.08 7.16
CA SER A 271 10.37 -5.32 7.06
C SER A 271 10.06 -6.83 7.05
N ILE A 272 9.07 -7.23 7.84
CA ILE A 272 8.69 -8.63 8.07
C ILE A 272 7.40 -8.98 7.35
N ILE A 273 6.45 -8.03 7.35
CA ILE A 273 5.15 -8.21 6.72
C ILE A 273 4.80 -6.96 5.92
N GLU A 274 4.31 -7.20 4.72
CA GLU A 274 3.71 -6.19 3.85
C GLU A 274 2.26 -6.58 3.65
N VAL A 275 1.35 -5.70 4.07
CA VAL A 275 -0.10 -5.85 3.92
C VAL A 275 -0.52 -4.91 2.80
N ASP A 276 -1.05 -5.48 1.72
CA ASP A 276 -1.44 -4.74 0.53
C ASP A 276 -2.78 -5.25 -0.01
N ALA A 277 -3.82 -4.47 0.18
CA ALA A 277 -5.18 -4.75 -0.28
C ALA A 277 -5.59 -3.71 -1.33
N ARG A 278 -6.03 -4.18 -2.50
CA ARG A 278 -6.35 -3.31 -3.63
C ARG A 278 -7.62 -3.73 -4.37
N LEU A 279 -8.28 -2.73 -4.94
CA LEU A 279 -9.21 -2.88 -6.07
C LEU A 279 -8.37 -2.90 -7.34
N SER A 280 -8.31 -4.04 -8.02
CA SER A 280 -7.63 -4.16 -9.31
C SER A 280 -8.34 -3.35 -10.39
N SER A 281 -9.67 -3.48 -10.46
CA SER A 281 -10.50 -2.72 -11.38
C SER A 281 -11.86 -2.44 -10.75
N LEU A 282 -12.36 -1.23 -10.95
CA LEU A 282 -13.75 -0.88 -10.73
C LEU A 282 -14.26 -0.27 -12.02
N GLU A 283 -15.15 -1.01 -12.66
CA GLU A 283 -15.72 -0.68 -13.95
C GLU A 283 -17.22 -0.52 -13.76
N PHE A 284 -17.79 0.57 -14.23
CA PHE A 284 -19.24 0.70 -14.32
C PHE A 284 -19.64 1.39 -15.62
N LEU A 285 -20.85 1.08 -16.06
CA LEU A 285 -21.42 1.64 -17.27
C LEU A 285 -22.26 2.86 -16.92
N MET A 286 -21.90 4.02 -17.46
CA MET A 286 -22.61 5.28 -17.24
C MET A 286 -22.91 5.92 -18.60
N MET A 287 -24.21 6.14 -18.89
CA MET A 287 -24.67 6.68 -20.19
C MET A 287 -24.13 5.89 -21.41
N GLY A 288 -24.00 4.57 -21.30
CA GLY A 288 -23.44 3.73 -22.38
C GLY A 288 -21.91 3.74 -22.47
N GLU A 289 -21.22 4.57 -21.68
CA GLU A 289 -19.76 4.60 -21.60
C GLU A 289 -19.22 3.81 -20.41
N LYS A 290 -18.12 3.09 -20.63
CA LYS A 290 -17.42 2.36 -19.58
C LYS A 290 -16.50 3.30 -18.82
N VAL A 291 -16.77 3.52 -17.54
CA VAL A 291 -15.88 4.25 -16.63
C VAL A 291 -15.05 3.24 -15.85
N VAL A 292 -13.73 3.34 -15.96
CA VAL A 292 -12.79 2.43 -15.30
C VAL A 292 -11.92 3.19 -14.30
N PHE A 293 -11.75 2.61 -13.11
CA PHE A 293 -10.76 2.95 -12.11
C PHE A 293 -9.87 1.73 -11.89
N GLU A 294 -8.59 1.84 -12.23
CA GLU A 294 -7.62 0.75 -12.11
C GLU A 294 -6.73 0.94 -10.88
N ASN A 295 -6.31 -0.16 -10.27
CA ASN A 295 -5.27 -0.20 -9.24
C ASN A 295 -5.50 0.82 -8.10
N GLN A 296 -6.58 0.61 -7.36
CA GLN A 296 -6.96 1.45 -6.22
C GLN A 296 -6.52 0.77 -4.93
N VAL A 297 -5.57 1.37 -4.23
CA VAL A 297 -5.04 0.84 -2.98
C VAL A 297 -6.00 1.19 -1.85
N LEU A 298 -6.53 0.15 -1.20
CA LEU A 298 -7.46 0.27 -0.06
C LEU A 298 -6.68 0.41 1.24
N PHE A 299 -5.63 -0.42 1.39
CA PHE A 299 -4.81 -0.43 2.59
C PHE A 299 -3.40 -0.91 2.24
N PHE A 300 -2.40 -0.17 2.69
CA PHE A 300 -0.99 -0.52 2.55
C PHE A 300 -0.23 -0.25 3.84
N GLN A 301 0.48 -1.24 4.34
CA GLN A 301 1.44 -1.10 5.44
C GLN A 301 2.59 -2.10 5.25
N SER A 302 3.83 -1.64 5.42
CA SER A 302 5.00 -2.51 5.48
C SER A 302 5.78 -2.18 6.74
N LYS A 303 5.98 -3.15 7.64
CA LYS A 303 6.61 -2.91 8.95
C LYS A 303 7.54 -4.04 9.37
N SER A 304 8.59 -3.67 10.09
CA SER A 304 9.52 -4.59 10.79
C SER A 304 9.01 -4.90 12.21
N VAL A 305 9.65 -5.84 12.94
CA VAL A 305 9.27 -6.09 14.36
C VAL A 305 9.42 -4.80 15.17
N LEU A 306 10.52 -4.08 14.97
CA LEU A 306 10.75 -2.81 15.65
C LEU A 306 9.67 -1.78 15.27
N GLY A 307 9.35 -1.68 13.97
CA GLY A 307 8.31 -0.77 13.48
C GLY A 307 6.93 -1.10 14.02
N ILE A 308 6.58 -2.38 14.20
CA ILE A 308 5.32 -2.80 14.84
C ILE A 308 5.30 -2.34 16.31
N GLY A 309 6.38 -2.58 17.05
CA GLY A 309 6.50 -2.14 18.45
C GLY A 309 6.35 -0.63 18.61
N GLU A 310 7.01 0.15 17.76
CA GLU A 310 6.92 1.61 17.76
C GLU A 310 5.52 2.12 17.43
N VAL A 311 4.91 1.59 16.36
CA VAL A 311 3.55 1.98 15.94
C VAL A 311 2.53 1.68 17.05
N LEU A 312 2.69 0.56 17.78
CA LEU A 312 1.80 0.21 18.89
C LEU A 312 1.95 1.15 20.09
N ILE A 313 3.17 1.60 20.40
CA ILE A 313 3.43 2.56 21.48
C ILE A 313 2.89 3.96 21.13
N GLN A 314 2.89 4.33 19.85
CA GLN A 314 2.32 5.60 19.40
C GLN A 314 0.78 5.61 19.43
N GLN A 315 0.12 4.46 19.60
CA GLN A 315 -1.34 4.44 19.69
C GLN A 315 -1.83 5.03 21.01
N PRO A 316 -2.95 5.76 21.01
CA PRO A 316 -3.51 6.35 22.24
C PRO A 316 -4.11 5.32 23.20
N LYS A 317 -4.22 4.05 22.80
CA LYS A 317 -4.84 2.98 23.61
C LYS A 317 -3.82 2.37 24.57
N PRO A 318 -4.09 2.30 25.89
CA PRO A 318 -3.15 1.77 26.87
C PRO A 318 -2.77 0.30 26.58
N ASP A 319 -3.75 -0.51 26.13
CA ASP A 319 -3.52 -1.92 25.79
C ASP A 319 -2.47 -2.08 24.68
N ALA A 320 -2.53 -1.23 23.65
CA ALA A 320 -1.59 -1.26 22.54
C ALA A 320 -0.18 -0.88 22.99
N ILE A 321 -0.07 0.14 23.85
CA ILE A 321 1.21 0.57 24.42
C ILE A 321 1.87 -0.56 25.22
N THR A 322 1.10 -1.24 26.08
CA THR A 322 1.62 -2.36 26.87
C THR A 322 2.12 -3.49 25.97
N VAL A 323 1.36 -3.87 24.93
CA VAL A 323 1.79 -4.91 23.97
C VAL A 323 3.06 -4.49 23.23
N GLY A 324 3.15 -3.23 22.78
CA GLY A 324 4.35 -2.71 22.12
C GLY A 324 5.61 -2.79 22.99
N ILE A 325 5.50 -2.41 24.28
CA ILE A 325 6.61 -2.51 25.24
C ILE A 325 7.04 -3.97 25.45
N ILE A 326 6.07 -4.88 25.59
CA ILE A 326 6.34 -6.32 25.77
C ILE A 326 7.08 -6.89 24.55
N ILE A 327 6.66 -6.55 23.32
CA ILE A 327 7.33 -7.00 22.10
C ILE A 327 8.79 -6.54 22.09
N ILE A 328 9.06 -5.26 22.36
CA ILE A 328 10.44 -4.75 22.38
C ILE A 328 11.26 -5.43 23.48
N LEU A 329 10.69 -5.60 24.67
CA LEU A 329 11.37 -6.20 25.81
C LEU A 329 11.73 -7.68 25.56
N PHE A 330 10.78 -8.50 25.12
CA PHE A 330 10.95 -9.95 25.02
C PHE A 330 11.48 -10.43 23.66
N VAL A 331 11.24 -9.71 22.57
CA VAL A 331 11.68 -10.11 21.22
C VAL A 331 13.02 -9.47 20.85
N ILE A 332 13.40 -8.36 21.48
CA ILE A 332 14.62 -7.62 21.13
C ILE A 332 15.59 -7.55 22.31
N ILE A 333 15.18 -6.90 23.40
CA ILE A 333 16.08 -6.60 24.54
C ILE A 333 16.56 -7.89 25.21
N LEU A 334 15.64 -8.80 25.56
CA LEU A 334 15.97 -10.05 26.24
C LEU A 334 16.91 -10.95 25.41
N PRO A 335 16.67 -11.17 24.10
CA PRO A 335 17.63 -11.83 23.21
C PRO A 335 19.03 -11.21 23.19
N ILE A 336 19.15 -9.88 23.14
CA ILE A 336 20.45 -9.17 23.17
C ILE A 336 21.16 -9.41 24.51
N LEU A 337 20.44 -9.27 25.63
CA LEU A 337 20.97 -9.53 26.97
C LEU A 337 21.46 -10.98 27.10
N ARG A 338 20.72 -11.93 26.53
CA ARG A 338 21.08 -13.36 26.53
C ARG A 338 22.33 -13.64 25.71
N ILE A 339 22.45 -13.08 24.50
CA ILE A 339 23.67 -13.19 23.67
C ILE A 339 24.88 -12.62 24.41
N THR A 340 24.69 -11.46 25.06
CA THR A 340 25.74 -10.78 25.83
C THR A 340 26.16 -11.60 27.05
N ALA A 341 25.20 -12.10 27.84
CA ALA A 341 25.46 -12.93 29.01
C ALA A 341 26.22 -14.22 28.64
N ARG A 342 25.91 -14.84 27.49
CA ARG A 342 26.66 -16.01 26.97
C ARG A 342 28.09 -15.66 26.58
N GLY A 343 28.30 -14.49 25.99
CA GLY A 343 29.63 -13.98 25.71
C GLY A 343 30.44 -13.76 26.99
N ILE A 344 29.85 -13.09 27.97
CA ILE A 344 30.47 -12.80 29.28
C ILE A 344 30.81 -14.10 30.02
N HIS A 345 29.89 -15.06 30.10
CA HIS A 345 30.13 -16.34 30.77
C HIS A 345 31.33 -17.10 30.18
N MET A 346 31.61 -16.94 28.89
CA MET A 346 32.69 -17.68 28.23
C MET A 346 34.02 -16.91 28.15
N LEU A 347 33.99 -15.57 28.26
CA LEU A 347 35.17 -14.71 28.17
C LEU A 347 35.71 -14.26 29.54
N CYS A 348 34.87 -14.17 30.57
CA CYS A 348 35.25 -13.62 31.87
C CYS A 348 35.72 -14.67 32.88
N LYS A 349 36.56 -14.22 33.83
CA LYS A 349 37.01 -15.00 34.99
C LYS A 349 35.81 -15.39 35.89
N PRO A 350 35.93 -16.46 36.70
CA PRO A 350 34.85 -17.03 37.51
C PRO A 350 33.94 -16.04 38.28
N PRO A 351 34.44 -14.96 38.91
CA PRO A 351 33.56 -14.09 39.70
C PRO A 351 32.47 -13.35 38.90
N ILE A 352 32.72 -13.04 37.62
CA ILE A 352 31.76 -12.33 36.76
C ILE A 352 30.94 -13.32 35.91
N ALA A 353 31.54 -14.46 35.57
CA ALA A 353 30.89 -15.52 34.80
C ALA A 353 29.86 -16.30 35.64
N GLU A 354 30.12 -16.51 36.95
CA GLU A 354 29.26 -17.33 37.83
C GLU A 354 28.25 -16.51 38.64
N ASN A 355 28.17 -15.19 38.45
CA ASN A 355 27.13 -14.38 39.09
C ASN A 355 25.74 -14.95 38.75
N ALA A 356 24.87 -15.06 39.76
CA ALA A 356 23.55 -15.65 39.64
C ALA A 356 22.72 -15.04 38.49
N ILE A 357 22.84 -13.72 38.29
CA ILE A 357 22.16 -13.00 37.20
C ILE A 357 22.70 -13.40 35.82
N THR A 358 24.02 -13.42 35.63
CA THR A 358 24.67 -13.81 34.37
C THR A 358 24.36 -15.26 34.03
N LYS A 359 24.41 -16.15 35.01
CA LYS A 359 24.11 -17.58 34.85
C LYS A 359 22.64 -17.81 34.52
N TYR A 360 21.72 -17.12 35.21
CA TYR A 360 20.29 -17.14 34.90
C TYR A 360 20.02 -16.63 33.48
N LEU A 361 20.57 -15.47 33.11
CA LEU A 361 20.42 -14.89 31.78
C LEU A 361 21.04 -15.76 30.67
N ALA A 362 22.15 -16.45 30.92
CA ALA A 362 22.79 -17.29 29.89
C ALA A 362 22.07 -18.64 29.67
N PHE A 363 21.59 -19.27 30.74
CA PHE A 363 21.11 -20.67 30.72
C PHE A 363 19.60 -20.85 30.97
N GLU A 364 18.98 -20.03 31.81
CA GLU A 364 17.61 -20.25 32.30
C GLU A 364 16.57 -19.28 31.69
N SER A 365 17.00 -18.09 31.28
CA SER A 365 16.16 -17.07 30.62
C SER A 365 15.55 -17.52 29.28
N GLY A 366 15.99 -18.66 28.74
CA GLY A 366 15.52 -19.18 27.47
C GLY A 366 14.03 -19.54 27.41
N LYS A 367 13.37 -19.71 28.56
CA LYS A 367 11.91 -19.88 28.63
C LYS A 367 11.14 -18.59 28.36
N TRP A 368 11.78 -17.44 28.62
CA TRP A 368 11.21 -16.12 28.42
C TRP A 368 11.50 -15.56 27.02
N ASP A 369 12.40 -16.19 26.28
CA ASP A 369 12.76 -15.79 24.92
C ASP A 369 11.57 -16.05 23.97
N MET A 370 10.82 -14.98 23.69
CA MET A 370 9.58 -15.04 22.91
C MET A 370 9.85 -14.98 21.40
N ALA A 371 11.11 -15.05 20.95
CA ALA A 371 11.43 -14.95 19.53
C ALA A 371 10.74 -16.06 18.68
N ASP A 372 10.64 -17.29 19.20
CA ASP A 372 9.92 -18.40 18.53
C ASP A 372 8.40 -18.15 18.48
N VAL A 373 7.80 -17.73 19.60
CA VAL A 373 6.37 -17.37 19.64
C VAL A 373 6.06 -16.21 18.69
N MET A 374 6.99 -15.26 18.53
CA MET A 374 6.83 -14.17 17.58
C MET A 374 6.81 -14.66 16.13
N VAL A 375 7.63 -15.64 15.75
CA VAL A 375 7.57 -16.26 14.41
C VAL A 375 6.19 -16.84 14.13
N VAL A 376 5.65 -17.61 15.08
CA VAL A 376 4.30 -18.18 14.97
C VAL A 376 3.23 -17.09 14.94
N GLY A 377 3.39 -16.03 15.75
CA GLY A 377 2.47 -14.89 15.79
C GLY A 377 2.42 -14.12 14.48
N ILE A 378 3.57 -13.85 13.85
CA ILE A 378 3.65 -13.24 12.53
C ILE A 378 2.99 -14.13 11.48
N LEU A 379 3.24 -15.44 11.52
CA LEU A 379 2.64 -16.40 10.58
C LEU A 379 1.11 -16.47 10.73
N MET A 380 0.61 -16.55 11.96
CA MET A 380 -0.83 -16.51 12.25
C MET A 380 -1.45 -15.19 11.80
N THR A 381 -0.76 -14.07 12.01
CA THR A 381 -1.20 -12.75 11.53
C THR A 381 -1.25 -12.70 10.01
N TYR A 382 -0.25 -13.25 9.32
CA TYR A 382 -0.24 -13.35 7.86
C TYR A 382 -1.41 -14.20 7.33
N ILE A 383 -1.63 -15.39 7.90
CA ILE A 383 -2.75 -16.28 7.50
C ILE A 383 -4.10 -15.61 7.82
N GLY A 384 -4.24 -15.01 9.00
CA GLY A 384 -5.46 -14.34 9.44
C GLY A 384 -5.80 -13.13 8.60
N LEU A 385 -4.84 -12.22 8.36
CA LEU A 385 -5.03 -11.06 7.49
C LEU A 385 -5.34 -11.51 6.07
N ASN A 386 -4.63 -12.50 5.53
CA ASN A 386 -4.90 -12.99 4.18
C ASN A 386 -6.30 -13.60 4.06
N GLY A 387 -6.74 -14.38 5.05
CA GLY A 387 -8.09 -14.94 5.10
C GLY A 387 -9.18 -13.88 5.22
N ILE A 388 -9.05 -12.95 6.18
CA ILE A 388 -10.03 -11.89 6.40
C ILE A 388 -10.09 -10.95 5.20
N LEU A 389 -8.95 -10.44 4.74
CA LEU A 389 -8.92 -9.54 3.58
C LEU A 389 -9.49 -10.21 2.35
N LYS A 390 -9.14 -11.48 2.06
CA LYS A 390 -9.71 -12.20 0.93
C LYS A 390 -11.23 -12.37 1.05
N SER A 391 -11.75 -12.67 2.23
CA SER A 391 -13.19 -12.80 2.46
C SER A 391 -13.93 -11.46 2.28
N GLN A 392 -13.39 -10.38 2.84
CA GLN A 392 -13.98 -9.04 2.75
C GLN A 392 -13.92 -8.51 1.31
N LEU A 393 -12.77 -8.69 0.64
CA LEU A 393 -12.57 -8.30 -0.75
C LEU A 393 -13.44 -9.12 -1.70
N SER A 394 -13.64 -10.43 -1.46
CA SER A 394 -14.55 -11.24 -2.25
C SER A 394 -15.99 -10.75 -2.18
N GLY A 395 -16.41 -10.15 -1.06
CA GLY A 395 -17.72 -9.52 -0.95
C GLY A 395 -17.88 -8.25 -1.81
N LEU A 396 -16.76 -7.61 -2.16
CA LEU A 396 -16.72 -6.45 -3.06
C LEU A 396 -16.56 -6.84 -4.53
N ASN A 397 -16.26 -8.11 -4.82
CA ASN A 397 -16.12 -8.63 -6.17
C ASN A 397 -17.52 -8.89 -6.76
N MET A 398 -18.04 -7.89 -7.45
CA MET A 398 -19.36 -7.92 -8.07
C MET A 398 -19.20 -8.01 -9.59
N LYS A 399 -20.01 -8.86 -10.21
CA LYS A 399 -20.19 -8.91 -11.66
C LYS A 399 -21.67 -8.73 -11.94
N ASP A 400 -22.03 -7.50 -12.26
CA ASP A 400 -23.36 -7.10 -12.68
C ASP A 400 -23.26 -6.44 -14.07
N GLU A 401 -24.39 -6.31 -14.76
CA GLU A 401 -24.47 -5.70 -16.09
C GLU A 401 -23.94 -4.25 -16.10
N PHE A 402 -24.08 -3.55 -14.97
CA PHE A 402 -23.69 -2.16 -14.83
C PHE A 402 -22.43 -1.92 -13.98
N LEU A 403 -21.95 -2.91 -13.22
CA LEU A 403 -20.81 -2.79 -12.31
C LEU A 403 -19.98 -4.08 -12.31
N THR A 404 -18.71 -3.97 -12.69
CA THR A 404 -17.71 -5.04 -12.57
C THR A 404 -16.57 -4.56 -11.67
N THR A 405 -16.38 -5.24 -10.55
CA THR A 405 -15.34 -4.91 -9.57
C THR A 405 -14.44 -6.11 -9.36
N ALA A 406 -13.12 -5.94 -9.46
CA ALA A 406 -12.14 -6.98 -9.16
C ALA A 406 -11.21 -6.53 -8.03
N THR A 407 -11.03 -7.37 -7.02
CA THR A 407 -10.16 -7.11 -5.85
C THR A 407 -9.01 -8.09 -5.80
N VAL A 408 -7.84 -7.64 -5.34
CA VAL A 408 -6.65 -8.49 -5.17
C VAL A 408 -5.99 -8.21 -3.82
N ASN A 409 -5.50 -9.28 -3.18
CA ASN A 409 -4.68 -9.22 -1.96
C ASN A 409 -3.23 -9.60 -2.29
N TYR A 410 -2.30 -8.66 -2.11
CA TYR A 410 -0.86 -8.84 -2.30
C TYR A 410 -0.09 -8.97 -0.98
N THR A 411 -0.80 -9.18 0.14
CA THR A 411 -0.17 -9.41 1.45
C THR A 411 0.88 -10.50 1.35
N SER A 412 2.11 -10.20 1.79
CA SER A 412 3.26 -11.10 1.69
C SER A 412 4.22 -10.97 2.87
N LEU A 413 4.88 -12.09 3.18
CA LEU A 413 6.01 -12.11 4.11
C LEU A 413 7.26 -11.59 3.40
N GLN A 414 7.97 -10.70 4.08
CA GLN A 414 9.15 -10.03 3.57
C GLN A 414 10.44 -10.71 4.05
N PRO A 415 11.60 -10.42 3.45
CA PRO A 415 12.87 -11.06 3.79
C PRO A 415 13.26 -10.98 5.28
N GLY A 416 12.81 -9.94 6.00
CA GLY A 416 13.01 -9.82 7.45
C GLY A 416 12.46 -11.03 8.21
N PHE A 417 11.33 -11.58 7.79
CA PHE A 417 10.74 -12.78 8.42
C PHE A 417 11.67 -13.99 8.28
N ILE A 418 12.20 -14.22 7.07
CA ILE A 418 13.08 -15.36 6.78
C ILE A 418 14.38 -15.25 7.59
N ILE A 419 14.95 -14.04 7.69
CA ILE A 419 16.15 -13.76 8.48
C ILE A 419 15.87 -13.98 9.97
N PHE A 420 14.71 -13.53 10.47
CA PHE A 420 14.32 -13.72 11.85
C PHE A 420 14.09 -15.19 12.22
N VAL A 421 13.48 -15.98 11.33
CA VAL A 421 13.40 -17.45 11.48
C VAL A 421 14.79 -18.08 11.51
N GLY A 422 15.69 -17.61 10.64
CA GLY A 422 17.10 -18.01 10.64
C GLY A 422 17.79 -17.72 11.98
N TYR A 423 17.53 -16.55 12.57
CA TYR A 423 18.00 -16.18 13.90
C TYR A 423 17.48 -17.16 14.97
N VAL A 424 16.16 -17.40 15.05
CA VAL A 424 15.55 -18.26 16.07
C VAL A 424 16.14 -19.68 15.98
N THR A 425 16.23 -20.22 14.77
CA THR A 425 16.81 -21.54 14.51
C THR A 425 18.27 -21.60 14.94
N PHE A 426 19.06 -20.58 14.61
CA PHE A 426 20.47 -20.52 14.96
C PHE A 426 20.70 -20.31 16.47
N ALA A 427 19.85 -19.51 17.13
CA ALA A 427 19.88 -19.29 18.57
C ALA A 427 19.52 -20.56 19.36
N PHE A 428 18.57 -21.36 18.86
CA PHE A 428 18.24 -22.67 19.41
C PHE A 428 19.45 -23.62 19.30
N PHE A 429 20.08 -23.69 18.13
CA PHE A 429 21.29 -24.48 17.92
C PHE A 429 22.43 -24.06 18.86
N LEU A 430 22.70 -22.77 18.99
CA LEU A 430 23.72 -22.25 19.91
C LEU A 430 23.44 -22.63 21.36
N SER A 431 22.17 -22.61 21.76
CA SER A 431 21.74 -23.01 23.10
C SER A 431 22.02 -24.49 23.38
N TYR A 432 21.75 -25.36 22.40
CA TYR A 432 22.04 -26.79 22.49
C TYR A 432 23.55 -27.06 22.58
N MET A 433 24.34 -26.36 21.75
CA MET A 433 25.79 -26.54 21.72
C MET A 433 26.48 -26.03 22.99
N LEU A 434 26.03 -24.90 23.54
CA LEU A 434 26.56 -24.39 24.81
C LEU A 434 26.39 -25.42 25.92
N LYS A 435 25.19 -26.00 26.10
CA LYS A 435 24.94 -27.04 27.13
C LYS A 435 25.90 -28.22 27.01
N LYS A 436 26.19 -28.65 25.79
CA LYS A 436 27.07 -29.77 25.52
C LYS A 436 28.54 -29.49 25.84
N VAL A 437 29.02 -28.29 25.53
CA VAL A 437 30.39 -27.88 25.82
C VAL A 437 30.59 -27.74 27.33
N THR A 438 29.67 -27.11 28.05
CA THR A 438 29.78 -26.92 29.51
C THR A 438 29.62 -28.22 30.31
N CYS A 439 28.74 -29.15 29.90
CA CYS A 439 28.60 -30.46 30.57
C CYS A 439 29.78 -31.42 30.33
N SER A 440 30.57 -31.24 29.26
CA SER A 440 31.77 -32.06 29.03
C SER A 440 32.99 -31.58 29.82
N THR A 441 32.89 -30.43 30.50
CA THR A 441 33.98 -29.80 31.27
C THR A 441 33.78 -29.95 32.79
N LYS A 442 32.64 -30.49 33.21
CA LYS A 442 32.41 -31.09 34.54
C LYS A 442 32.62 -32.59 34.43
#